data_AF-A0A966XWA5-F1
#
_entry.id   AF-A0A966XWA5-F1
#
_cell.length_a   1.000
_cell.length_b   1.000
_cell.length_c   1.000
_cell.angle_alpha   90.00
_cell.angle_beta   90.00
_cell.angle_gamma   90.00
#
_symmetry.space_group_name_H-M   'P 1'
#
loop_
_entity.id
_entity.type
_entity.pdbx_description
1 polymer ?
#
loop_
_entity_poly.entity_id
_entity_poly.type
_entity_poly.pdbx_seq_one_letter_code
_entity_poly.pdbx_strand_id
1 'polypeptide(L)' 'MKKRYCLEMAGDYACFTRPEMKVERVSYDVITPSAARAVFEAILWKPAIRWHIRRIEVLRPVRWMNLRRNE' A
#
# COMPACT_ATOMS: atom_id res chain seq x y z
N MET A 1 -10.96 7.55 -24.50
CA MET A 1 -9.98 6.66 -23.82
C MET A 1 -9.83 7.10 -22.38
N LYS A 2 -9.91 6.20 -21.39
CA LYS A 2 -9.67 6.56 -19.97
C LYS A 2 -8.18 6.80 -19.76
N LYS A 3 -7.80 7.98 -19.23
CA LYS A 3 -6.41 8.26 -18.85
C LYS A 3 -5.97 7.27 -17.77
N ARG A 4 -4.79 6.68 -17.95
CA ARG A 4 -4.14 5.82 -16.97
C ARG A 4 -3.01 6.60 -16.31
N TYR A 5 -2.93 6.52 -15.00
CA TYR A 5 -1.85 7.11 -14.20
C TYR A 5 -1.02 5.96 -13.63
N CYS A 6 0.29 6.11 -13.64
CA CYS A 6 1.24 5.18 -13.06
C CYS A 6 2.03 5.91 -11.97
N LEU A 7 2.28 5.24 -10.86
CA LEU A 7 3.05 5.77 -9.74
C LEU A 7 3.98 4.68 -9.24
N GLU A 8 5.28 4.96 -9.25
CA GLU A 8 6.27 4.11 -8.58
C GLU A 8 6.38 4.55 -7.11
N MET A 9 6.39 3.57 -6.21
CA MET A 9 6.47 3.79 -4.77
C MET A 9 7.62 2.97 -4.21
N ALA A 10 8.44 3.58 -3.36
CA ALA A 10 9.54 2.93 -2.67
C ALA A 10 9.62 3.41 -1.22
N GLY A 11 10.16 2.55 -0.36
CA GLY A 11 10.45 2.84 1.03
C GLY A 11 11.32 1.74 1.60
N ASP A 12 12.05 2.03 2.67
CA ASP A 12 12.94 1.05 3.33
C ASP A 12 12.14 -0.08 4.00
N TYR A 13 10.94 0.25 4.49
CA TYR A 13 10.03 -0.68 5.14
C TYR A 13 8.58 -0.42 4.70
N ALA A 14 7.75 -1.45 4.77
CA ALA A 14 6.30 -1.34 4.55
C ALA A 14 5.56 -2.26 5.54
N CYS A 15 4.38 -1.83 5.98
CA CYS A 15 3.51 -2.65 6.82
C CYS A 15 2.05 -2.46 6.41
N PHE A 16 1.51 -3.47 5.73
CA PHE A 16 0.12 -3.56 5.30
C PHE A 16 -0.62 -4.52 6.22
N THR A 17 -1.06 -4.04 7.37
CA THR A 17 -1.55 -4.89 8.48
C THR A 17 -2.67 -5.84 8.06
N ARG A 18 -2.49 -7.12 8.39
CA ARG A 18 -3.49 -8.18 8.32
C ARG A 18 -4.52 -8.02 9.46
N PRO A 19 -5.80 -7.75 9.18
CA PRO A 19 -6.81 -7.51 10.22
C PRO A 19 -7.10 -8.73 11.10
N GLU A 20 -6.81 -9.93 10.63
CA GLU A 20 -6.96 -11.18 11.38
C GLU A 20 -5.95 -11.31 12.54
N MET A 21 -4.80 -10.63 12.44
CA MET A 21 -3.71 -10.68 13.43
C MET A 21 -3.83 -9.48 14.38
N LYS A 22 -4.44 -9.69 15.55
CA LYS A 22 -4.75 -8.60 16.50
C LYS A 22 -3.65 -8.29 17.51
N VAL A 23 -2.80 -9.28 17.82
CA VAL A 23 -1.76 -9.16 18.87
C VAL A 23 -0.47 -8.61 18.27
N GLU A 24 -0.01 -9.21 17.17
CA GLU A 24 1.18 -8.78 16.45
C GLU A 24 0.80 -8.14 15.10
N ARG A 25 1.53 -7.10 14.72
CA ARG A 25 1.33 -6.45 13.41
C ARG A 25 2.08 -7.22 12.33
N VAL A 26 1.36 -8.08 11.63
CA VAL A 26 1.88 -8.81 10.48
C VAL A 26 1.41 -8.15 9.19
N SER A 27 2.35 -7.86 8.29
CA SER A 27 2.03 -7.26 6.99
C SER A 27 1.50 -8.31 6.01
N TYR A 28 0.68 -7.89 5.04
CA TYR A 28 0.52 -8.60 3.78
C TYR A 28 1.82 -8.55 2.96
N ASP A 29 1.96 -9.52 2.07
CA ASP A 29 3.15 -9.71 1.23
C ASP A 29 3.33 -8.57 0.23
N VAL A 30 2.23 -7.95 -0.18
CA VAL A 30 2.17 -6.84 -1.14
C VAL A 30 1.22 -5.75 -0.66
N ILE A 31 1.37 -4.55 -1.21
CA ILE A 31 0.44 -3.43 -0.95
C ILE A 31 -0.99 -3.82 -1.31
N THR A 32 -1.94 -3.47 -0.44
CA THR A 32 -3.36 -3.70 -0.70
C THR A 32 -3.94 -2.63 -1.62
N PRO A 33 -4.99 -2.91 -2.40
CA PRO A 33 -5.64 -1.89 -3.24
C PRO A 33 -6.15 -0.68 -2.45
N SER A 34 -6.56 -0.87 -1.19
CA SER A 34 -6.98 0.21 -0.31
C SER A 34 -5.81 1.13 0.07
N ALA A 35 -4.65 0.56 0.42
CA ALA A 35 -3.44 1.32 0.70
C ALA A 35 -2.92 2.03 -0.56
N ALA A 36 -2.88 1.36 -1.71
CA ALA A 36 -2.48 1.98 -2.97
C ALA A 36 -3.41 3.15 -3.35
N ARG A 37 -4.73 2.99 -3.15
CA ARG A 37 -5.70 4.09 -3.34
C ARG A 37 -5.39 5.27 -2.41
N ALA A 38 -5.11 5.01 -1.13
CA ALA A 38 -4.79 6.07 -0.18
C ALA A 38 -3.53 6.87 -0.58
N VAL A 39 -2.53 6.23 -1.19
CA VAL A 39 -1.34 6.95 -1.71
C VAL A 39 -1.73 7.92 -2.84
N PHE A 40 -2.56 7.50 -3.80
CA PHE A 40 -3.06 8.42 -4.83
C PHE A 40 -3.91 9.54 -4.24
N GLU A 41 -4.75 9.25 -3.24
CA GLU A 41 -5.55 10.24 -2.54
C GLU A 41 -4.70 11.25 -1.78
N ALA A 42 -3.56 10.83 -1.21
CA ALA A 42 -2.62 11.70 -0.52
C ALA A 42 -1.93 12.70 -1.48
N ILE A 43 -1.71 12.31 -2.74
CA ILE A 43 -1.17 13.21 -3.77
C ILE A 43 -2.24 14.17 -4.27
N LEU A 44 -3.41 13.64 -4.63
CA LEU A 44 -4.53 14.43 -5.11
C LEU A 44 -5.85 13.74 -4.77
N TRP A 45 -6.66 14.42 -3.97
CA TRP A 45 -8.03 14.02 -3.72
C TRP A 45 -8.97 15.22 -3.77
N LYS A 46 -10.16 14.99 -4.31
CA LYS A 46 -11.33 15.87 -4.22
C LYS A 46 -12.57 14.98 -4.13
N PRO A 47 -13.70 15.45 -3.55
CA PRO A 47 -14.95 14.67 -3.50
C PRO A 47 -15.44 14.17 -4.87
N ALA A 48 -15.13 14.89 -5.95
CA ALA A 48 -15.47 14.52 -7.32
C ALA A 48 -14.55 13.46 -7.95
N ILE A 49 -13.47 13.06 -7.28
CA ILE A 49 -12.44 12.14 -7.80
C ILE A 49 -12.52 10.82 -7.04
N ARG A 50 -12.51 9.70 -7.76
CA ARG A 50 -12.32 8.37 -7.18
C ARG A 50 -11.25 7.58 -7.91
N TRP A 51 -10.18 7.27 -7.18
CA TRP A 51 -9.09 6.44 -7.67
C TRP A 51 -9.48 4.96 -7.67
N HIS A 52 -9.39 4.34 -8.85
CA HIS A 52 -9.65 2.92 -9.03
C HIS A 52 -8.35 2.23 -9.39
N ILE A 53 -7.81 1.47 -8.44
CA ILE A 53 -6.59 0.68 -8.66
C ILE A 53 -6.91 -0.43 -9.66
N ARG A 54 -6.10 -0.52 -10.72
CA ARG A 54 -6.28 -1.50 -11.80
C ARG A 54 -5.19 -2.57 -11.83
N ARG A 55 -3.98 -2.20 -11.42
CA ARG A 55 -2.83 -3.09 -11.41
C ARG A 55 -1.88 -2.67 -10.30
N ILE A 56 -1.23 -3.65 -9.71
CA ILE A 56 -0.10 -3.48 -8.79
C ILE A 56 1.02 -4.32 -9.38
N GLU A 57 2.19 -3.72 -9.54
CA GLU A 57 3.39 -4.39 -10.05
C GLU A 57 4.42 -4.44 -8.92
N VAL A 58 4.88 -5.64 -8.58
CA VAL A 58 5.85 -5.85 -7.52
C VAL A 58 7.25 -5.79 -8.13
N LEU A 59 7.99 -4.71 -7.86
CA LEU A 59 9.28 -4.44 -8.49
C LEU A 59 10.47 -5.13 -7.80
N ARG A 60 10.29 -5.62 -6.57
CA ARG A 60 11.35 -6.22 -5.74
C ARG A 60 10.83 -7.48 -5.02
N PRO A 61 11.69 -8.47 -4.75
CA PRO A 61 11.27 -9.66 -4.00
C PRO A 61 10.79 -9.28 -2.59
N VAL A 62 9.73 -9.95 -2.14
CA VAL A 62 9.16 -9.77 -0.80
C VAL A 62 10.16 -10.28 0.23
N ARG A 63 10.48 -9.45 1.24
CA ARG A 63 11.35 -9.78 2.36
C ARG A 63 10.70 -9.34 3.66
N TRP A 64 10.89 -10.14 4.71
CA TRP A 64 10.31 -9.92 6.01
C TRP A 64 11.38 -9.58 7.03
N MET A 65 11.04 -8.75 8.01
CA MET A 65 11.90 -8.44 9.14
C MET A 65 11.04 -8.29 10.39
N ASN A 66 11.51 -8.84 11.51
CA ASN A 66 10.88 -8.63 12.80
C ASN A 66 11.38 -7.32 13.40
N LEU A 67 10.47 -6.36 13.55
CA LEU A 67 10.77 -5.09 14.20
C LEU A 67 10.15 -5.10 15.60
N ARG A 68 10.98 -4.89 16.63
CA ARG A 68 10.46 -4.59 17.97
C ARG A 68 10.02 -3.15 18.00
N ARG A 69 8.77 -2.93 18.39
CA ARG A 69 8.21 -1.59 18.56
C ARG A 69 8.31 -1.23 20.04
N ASN A 70 8.95 -0.10 20.34
CA ASN A 70 8.80 0.54 21.65
C ASN A 70 7.47 1.28 21.59
N GLU A 71 6.47 0.76 22.29
CA GLU A 71 5.23 1.48 22.54
C GLU A 71 5.34 2.25 23.84
#